data_AF-A0A9N9P2M3-F1
#
_entry.id   AF-A0A9N9P2M3-F1
#
_cell.length_a   1.000
_cell.length_b   1.000
_cell.length_c   1.000
_cell.angle_alpha   90.00
_cell.angle_beta   90.00
_cell.angle_gamma   90.00
#
_symmetry.space_group_name_H-M   'P 1'
#
loop_
_entity.id
_entity.type
_entity.pdbx_description
1 polymer ?
#
loop_
_entity_poly.entity_id
_entity_poly.type
_entity_poly.pdbx_seq_one_letter_code
_entity_poly.pdbx_strand_id
1 'polypeptide(L)' 'MAKITWMEIPNPFKKIYFDSHEHEDVVESRNRFLQKMAELRKQMASYEGVGLNHIPPELYPKIVPVTQDETTLYSNDSVK' A
#
# COMPACT_ATOMS: atom_id res chain seq x y z
N MET A 1 -31.36 38.72 -31.05
CA MET A 1 -31.18 37.27 -30.76
C MET A 1 -29.97 37.13 -29.85
N ALA A 2 -30.14 36.71 -28.60
CA ALA A 2 -29.03 36.51 -27.67
C ALA A 2 -28.57 35.03 -27.75
N LYS A 3 -27.28 34.81 -28.02
CA LYS A 3 -26.65 33.49 -27.97
C LYS A 3 -26.37 33.15 -26.51
N ILE A 4 -26.97 32.07 -26.02
CA ILE A 4 -26.61 31.47 -24.74
C ILE A 4 -25.38 30.60 -25.01
N THR A 5 -24.23 30.99 -24.47
CA THR A 5 -23.03 30.17 -24.42
C THR A 5 -23.04 29.38 -23.11
N TRP A 6 -23.08 28.05 -23.22
CA TRP A 6 -22.86 27.16 -22.08
C TRP A 6 -21.37 27.20 -21.73
N MET A 7 -21.03 27.62 -20.50
CA MET A 7 -19.70 27.36 -19.94
C MET A 7 -19.63 25.88 -19.57
N GLU A 8 -18.68 25.16 -20.14
CA GLU A 8 -18.32 23.83 -19.66
C GLU A 8 -17.75 23.97 -18.24
N ILE A 9 -18.49 23.49 -17.24
CA ILE A 9 -18.00 23.43 -15.86
C ILE A 9 -16.97 22.29 -15.81
N PRO A 10 -15.68 22.57 -15.54
CA PRO A 10 -14.69 21.50 -15.45
C PRO A 10 -15.08 20.54 -14.33
N ASN A 11 -15.15 19.24 -14.64
CA ASN A 11 -15.53 18.20 -13.70
C ASN A 11 -14.59 18.24 -12.47
N PRO A 12 -15.04 18.69 -11.29
CA PRO A 12 -14.18 18.88 -10.12
C PRO A 12 -13.65 17.55 -9.57
N PHE A 13 -14.27 16.43 -9.93
CA PHE A 13 -13.87 15.09 -9.48
C PHE A 13 -12.65 14.53 -10.21
N LYS A 14 -12.19 15.12 -11.32
CA LYS A 14 -11.03 14.62 -12.08
C LYS A 14 -9.68 14.75 -11.35
N LYS A 15 -9.64 15.42 -10.19
CA LYS A 15 -8.41 15.65 -9.41
C LYS A 15 -8.56 15.37 -7.91
N ILE A 16 -9.62 14.67 -7.51
CA ILE A 16 -9.86 14.33 -6.10
C ILE A 16 -9.26 12.95 -5.84
N TYR A 17 -8.19 12.90 -5.06
CA TYR A 17 -7.65 11.68 -4.51
C TYR A 17 -8.37 11.40 -3.19
N PHE A 18 -9.07 10.25 -3.09
CA PHE A 18 -9.86 9.92 -1.90
C PHE A 18 -9.01 9.46 -0.73
N ASP A 19 -7.91 8.76 -1.02
CA ASP A 19 -7.08 8.08 -0.02
C ASP A 19 -5.58 8.19 -0.35
N SER A 20 -5.22 9.05 -1.32
CA SER A 20 -3.84 9.31 -1.77
C SER A 20 -3.04 8.09 -2.30
N HIS A 21 -3.54 6.86 -2.18
CA HIS A 21 -2.92 5.63 -2.69
C HIS A 21 -2.73 5.59 -4.22
N GLU A 22 -3.38 6.50 -4.94
CA GLU A 22 -3.28 6.63 -6.40
C GLU A 22 -2.21 7.64 -6.84
N HIS A 23 -1.60 8.39 -5.90
CA HIS A 23 -0.51 9.30 -6.25
C HIS A 23 0.67 8.51 -6.84
N GLU A 24 1.27 9.07 -7.90
CA GLU A 24 2.32 8.39 -8.66
C GLU A 24 3.52 8.00 -7.79
N ASP A 25 3.92 8.86 -6.84
CA ASP A 25 5.00 8.61 -5.90
C ASP A 25 4.68 7.51 -4.89
N VAL A 26 3.44 7.45 -4.39
CA VAL A 26 2.94 6.38 -3.52
C VAL A 26 2.91 5.05 -4.28
N VAL A 27 2.41 5.06 -5.51
CA VAL A 27 2.38 3.88 -6.39
C VAL A 27 3.80 3.39 -6.69
N GLU A 28 4.73 4.30 -7.00
CA GLU A 28 6.12 3.97 -7.26
C GLU A 28 6.80 3.37 -6.02
N SER A 29 6.60 3.98 -4.85
CA SER A 29 7.11 3.48 -3.57
C SER A 29 6.61 2.08 -3.27
N ARG A 30 5.30 1.84 -3.41
CA ARG A 30 4.67 0.53 -3.24
C ARG A 30 5.29 -0.50 -4.18
N ASN A 31 5.49 -0.15 -5.45
CA ASN A 31 6.05 -1.09 -6.43
C ASN A 31 7.50 -1.48 -6.08
N ARG A 32 8.34 -0.53 -5.65
CA ARG A 32 9.71 -0.83 -5.18
C ARG A 32 9.69 -1.74 -3.95
N PHE A 33 8.81 -1.47 -2.99
CA PHE A 33 8.64 -2.31 -1.80
C PHE A 33 8.21 -3.74 -2.18
N LEU A 34 7.22 -3.89 -3.05
CA LEU A 34 6.73 -5.20 -3.48
C LEU A 34 7.80 -6.02 -4.22
N GLN A 35 8.60 -5.36 -5.08
CA GLN A 35 9.75 -6.01 -5.73
C GLN A 35 10.74 -6.52 -4.68
N LYS A 36 11.09 -5.69 -3.70
CA LYS A 36 12.01 -6.10 -2.64
C LYS A 36 11.47 -7.27 -1.81
N MET A 37 10.18 -7.24 -1.48
CA MET A 37 9.53 -8.31 -0.76
C MET A 37 9.49 -9.61 -1.55
N ALA A 38 9.31 -9.55 -2.87
CA ALA A 38 9.35 -10.75 -3.73
C ALA A 38 10.73 -11.41 -3.75
N GLU A 39 11.82 -10.62 -3.75
CA GLU A 39 13.19 -11.14 -3.62
C GLU A 39 13.41 -11.80 -2.25
N LEU A 40 13.00 -11.12 -1.18
CA LEU A 40 13.18 -11.57 0.19
C LEU A 40 12.33 -12.81 0.50
N ARG A 41 11.15 -12.95 -0.12
CA ARG A 41 10.24 -14.10 0.08
C ARG A 41 10.93 -15.44 -0.17
N LYS A 42 11.90 -15.51 -1.08
CA LYS A 42 12.68 -16.74 -1.35
C LYS A 42 13.47 -17.23 -0.14
N GLN A 43 13.80 -16.34 0.80
CA GLN A 43 14.50 -16.65 2.05
C GLN A 43 13.54 -16.82 3.24
N MET A 44 12.23 -16.74 3.02
CA MET A 44 11.20 -16.87 4.05
C MET A 44 10.51 -18.24 3.98
N ALA A 45 10.15 -18.79 5.14
CA ALA A 45 9.28 -19.97 5.18
C ALA A 45 7.83 -19.57 4.88
N SER A 46 7.08 -20.48 4.27
CA SER A 46 5.63 -20.35 4.07
C SER A 46 4.89 -21.51 4.74
N TYR A 47 3.56 -21.38 4.85
CA TYR A 47 2.71 -22.35 5.51
C TYR A 47 1.42 -22.51 4.68
N GLU A 48 0.95 -23.74 4.49
CA GLU A 48 -0.21 -24.03 3.65
C GLU A 48 -1.22 -24.97 4.32
N GLY A 49 -2.51 -24.75 4.02
CA GLY A 49 -3.62 -25.56 4.51
C GLY A 49 -4.00 -25.28 5.96
N VAL A 50 -5.08 -25.91 6.41
CA VAL A 50 -5.62 -25.75 7.78
C VAL A 50 -4.61 -26.20 8.84
N GLY A 51 -3.77 -27.20 8.53
CA GLY A 51 -2.73 -27.69 9.42
C GLY A 51 -1.46 -26.82 9.47
N LEU A 52 -1.39 -25.73 8.70
CA LEU A 52 -0.20 -24.89 8.57
C LEU A 52 1.06 -25.72 8.27
N ASN A 53 0.98 -26.54 7.22
CA ASN A 53 2.10 -27.39 6.82
C ASN A 53 3.29 -26.48 6.44
N HIS A 54 4.41 -26.65 7.13
CA HIS A 54 5.60 -25.81 6.93
C HIS A 54 6.29 -26.12 5.61
N ILE A 55 6.50 -25.07 4.81
CA ILE A 55 7.26 -25.09 3.57
C ILE A 55 8.55 -24.30 3.80
N PRO A 56 9.72 -24.95 3.74
CA PRO A 56 11.01 -24.29 4.00
C PRO A 56 11.34 -23.24 2.94
N PRO A 57 12.18 -22.24 3.26
CA PRO A 57 12.64 -21.25 2.29
C PRO A 57 13.47 -21.89 1.18
N GLU A 58 13.43 -21.29 0.00
CA GLU A 58 14.24 -21.69 -1.15
C GLU A 58 15.72 -21.34 -0.99
N LEU A 59 16.02 -20.23 -0.30
CA LEU A 59 17.36 -19.67 -0.13
C LEU A 59 17.72 -19.48 1.35
N TYR A 60 19.02 -19.55 1.64
CA TYR A 60 19.59 -19.31 2.97
C TYR A 60 20.55 -18.11 2.95
N PRO A 61 20.67 -17.34 4.05
CA PRO A 61 20.08 -17.59 5.37
C PRO A 61 18.56 -17.37 5.41
N LYS A 62 17.88 -18.07 6.33
CA LYS A 62 16.46 -17.85 6.56
C LYS A 62 16.25 -16.46 7.18
N ILE A 63 15.27 -15.72 6.66
CA ILE A 63 14.86 -14.43 7.20
C ILE A 63 13.41 -14.49 7.68
N VAL A 64 13.09 -13.67 8.69
CA VAL A 64 11.74 -13.52 9.23
C VAL A 64 11.33 -12.06 9.06
N PRO A 65 10.22 -11.75 8.36
CA PRO A 65 9.76 -10.38 8.23
C PRO A 65 9.27 -9.88 9.60
N VAL A 66 9.74 -8.69 9.99
CA VAL A 66 9.24 -7.96 11.16
C VAL A 66 8.49 -6.75 10.63
N THR A 67 7.17 -6.83 10.62
CA THR A 67 6.28 -5.74 10.20
C THR A 67 5.73 -5.05 11.44
N GLN A 68 5.87 -3.73 11.50
CA GLN A 68 5.13 -2.91 12.44
C GLN A 68 3.84 -2.51 11.76
N ASP A 69 2.70 -2.88 12.35
CA ASP A 69 1.43 -2.29 11.97
C ASP A 69 1.37 -0.89 12.57
N GLU A 70 0.90 0.09 11.80
CA GLU A 70 0.72 1.47 12.28
C GLU A 70 -0.41 1.48 13.31
N THR A 71 -0.08 1.17 14.56
CA THR A 71 -1.01 1.40 15.66
C THR A 71 -0.93 2.87 16.04
N THR A 72 -1.93 3.66 15.65
CA THR A 72 -2.05 5.04 16.11
C THR A 72 -2.48 5.07 17.57
N LEU A 73 -1.54 4.83 18.50
CA LEU A 73 -1.78 4.87 19.94
C LEU A 73 -1.96 6.29 20.50
N TYR A 74 -1.78 7.32 19.67
CA TYR A 74 -1.68 8.72 20.11
C TYR A 74 -2.70 9.69 19.48
N SER A 75 -3.72 9.20 18.77
CA SER A 75 -4.71 10.05 18.09
C SER A 75 -5.56 10.93 19.02
N ASN A 76 -5.41 10.83 20.35
CA ASN A 76 -6.15 11.66 21.29
C ASN A 76 -5.34 12.12 22.52
N ASP A 77 -4.00 12.13 22.45
CA ASP A 77 -3.18 12.83 23.43
C ASP A 77 -3.28 14.33 23.17
N SER A 78 -4.46 14.85 23.52
CA SER A 78 -4.75 16.27 23.65
C SER A 78 -3.67 16.89 24.54
N VAL A 79 -2.94 17.84 23.95
CA VAL A 79 -1.95 18.67 24.63
C VAL A 79 -2.66 19.33 25.82
N LYS A 80 -2.25 18.97 27.04
CA LYS A 80 -2.62 19.67 28.27
C LYS A 80 -2.01 21.07 28.32
#